data_AF-A0A480BU13-F1
#
_entry.id   AF-A0A480BU13-F1
#
_cell.length_a   1.000
_cell.length_b   1.000
_cell.length_c   1.000
_cell.angle_alpha   90.00
_cell.angle_beta   90.00
_cell.angle_gamma   90.00
#
_symmetry.space_group_name_H-M   'P 1'
#
loop_
_entity.id
_entity.type
_entity.pdbx_description
1 polymer ?
#
loop_
_entity_poly.entity_id
_entity_poly.type
_entity_poly.pdbx_seq_one_letter_code
_entity_poly.pdbx_strand_id
1 'polypeptide(L)' 'MTVLAVYAANDERCRGRRHDEPPPGDRSQHQRDRDRIIHCSAFRRL' A
#
# COMPACT_ATOMS: atom_id res chain seq x y z
N MET A 1 -7.71 -16.54 -8.75
CA MET A 1 -6.77 -15.45 -9.11
C MET A 1 -7.56 -14.35 -9.77
N THR A 2 -7.80 -13.24 -9.08
CA THR A 2 -8.45 -12.06 -9.66
C THR A 2 -7.46 -11.40 -10.61
N VAL A 3 -7.71 -11.53 -11.91
CA VAL A 3 -6.93 -10.83 -12.93
C VAL A 3 -7.27 -9.34 -12.81
N LEU A 4 -6.26 -8.51 -12.54
CA LEU A 4 -6.40 -7.06 -12.51
C LEU A 4 -6.75 -6.56 -13.92
N ALA A 5 -7.62 -5.55 -14.00
CA ALA A 5 -7.87 -4.87 -15.28
C ALA A 5 -6.58 -4.22 -15.79
N VAL A 6 -6.47 -4.04 -17.12
CA VAL A 6 -5.25 -3.49 -17.77
C VAL A 6 -4.88 -2.10 -17.24
N TYR A 7 -5.89 -1.34 -16.81
CA TYR A 7 -5.74 0.01 -16.24
C TYR A 7 -5.65 0.03 -14.71
N ALA A 8 -5.73 -1.12 -14.04
CA ALA A 8 -5.66 -1.16 -12.58
C ALA A 8 -4.22 -0.92 -12.09
N ALA A 9 -4.10 -0.25 -10.95
CA ALA A 9 -2.81 -0.07 -10.28
C ALA A 9 -2.26 -1.43 -9.82
N ASN A 10 -1.01 -1.72 -10.18
CA ASN A 10 -0.31 -2.94 -9.80
C ASN A 10 0.76 -2.62 -8.74
N ASP A 11 0.67 -3.30 -7.60
CA ASP A 11 1.58 -3.18 -6.46
C ASP A 11 3.05 -3.50 -6.85
N GLU A 12 3.24 -4.52 -7.69
CA GLU A 12 4.57 -4.98 -8.15
C GLU A 12 5.25 -3.98 -9.10
N ARG A 13 4.47 -3.11 -9.76
CA ARG A 13 4.98 -2.07 -10.67
C ARG A 13 5.06 -0.69 -10.02
N CYS A 14 4.86 -0.61 -8.71
CA CYS A 14 4.93 0.65 -7.99
C CYS A 14 6.38 1.19 -7.97
N ARG A 15 6.53 2.52 -7.96
CA ARG A 15 7.85 3.18 -7.91
C ARG A 15 8.60 2.98 -6.59
N GLY A 16 7.94 2.41 -5.59
CA GLY A 16 8.49 2.19 -4.26
C GLY A 16 8.38 3.42 -3.36
N ARG A 17 9.23 3.47 -2.34
CA ARG A 17 9.17 4.44 -1.25
C ARG A 17 10.27 5.49 -1.41
N ARG A 18 10.02 6.70 -0.93
CA ARG A 18 11.05 7.75 -0.86
C ARG A 18 12.18 7.40 0.12
N HIS A 19 11.84 6.70 1.20
CA HIS A 19 12.78 6.23 2.19
C HIS A 19 12.80 4.70 2.14
N ASP A 20 14.01 4.12 2.16
CA ASP A 20 14.16 2.67 2.15
C ASP A 20 13.53 2.08 3.40
N GLU A 21 12.73 1.04 3.19
CA GLU A 21 12.05 0.31 4.24
C GLU A 21 12.12 -1.19 3.92
N PRO A 22 12.15 -2.05 4.95
CA PRO A 22 12.08 -3.48 4.73
C PRO A 22 10.76 -3.85 4.05
N PRO A 23 10.77 -4.88 3.18
CA PRO A 23 9.58 -5.35 2.51
C PRO A 23 8.53 -5.82 3.53
N PRO A 24 7.23 -5.58 3.28
CA PRO A 24 6.18 -6.19 4.10
C PRO A 24 6.22 -7.72 3.97
N GLY A 25 5.86 -8.43 5.06
CA GLY A 25 5.77 -9.89 5.08
C GLY A 25 4.53 -10.38 4.31
N ASP A 26 3.41 -10.56 5.01
CA ASP A 26 2.18 -11.11 4.41
C ASP A 26 1.27 -10.06 3.73
N ARG A 27 1.72 -8.80 3.66
CA ARG A 27 0.91 -7.69 3.14
C ARG A 27 1.51 -7.17 1.84
N SER A 28 0.65 -6.73 0.92
CA SER A 28 1.07 -5.92 -0.22
C SER A 28 1.54 -4.51 0.23
N GLN A 29 2.28 -3.79 -0.61
CA GLN A 29 2.71 -2.42 -0.31
C GLN A 29 1.49 -1.50 -0.11
N HIS A 30 0.50 -1.60 -1.00
CA HIS A 30 -0.77 -0.87 -0.90
C HIS A 30 -1.57 -1.24 0.37
N GLN A 31 -1.58 -2.51 0.78
CA GLN A 31 -2.23 -2.92 2.03
C GLN A 31 -1.54 -2.31 3.26
N ARG A 32 -0.20 -2.28 3.27
CA ARG A 32 0.58 -1.63 4.32
C ARG A 32 0.30 -0.12 4.39
N ASP A 33 0.13 0.55 3.25
CA ASP A 33 -0.23 1.96 3.18
C ASP A 33 -1.61 2.25 3.75
N ARG A 34 -2.58 1.42 3.39
CA ARG A 34 -3.93 1.53 3.94
C ARG A 34 -3.91 1.44 5.47
N ASP A 35 -3.20 0.48 6.02
CA ASP A 35 -3.12 0.32 7.49
C ASP A 35 -2.49 1.56 8.15
N ARG A 36 -1.43 2.15 7.56
CA ARG A 36 -0.83 3.40 8.05
C ARG A 36 -1.81 4.57 8.06
N ILE A 37 -2.58 4.72 6.98
CA ILE A 37 -3.58 5.79 6.84
C ILE A 37 -4.68 5.62 7.89
N ILE A 38 -5.26 4.42 8.01
CA ILE A 38 -6.36 4.16 8.95
C ILE A 38 -5.93 4.40 10.41
N HIS A 39 -4.68 4.07 10.75
CA HIS A 39 -4.18 4.22 12.12
C HIS A 39 -3.61 5.62 12.45
N CYS A 40 -3.49 6.53 11.48
CA CYS A 40 -2.92 7.84 11.76
C CYS A 40 -3.87 8.74 12.56
N SER A 41 -3.31 9.61 13.42
CA SER A 41 -4.09 10.49 14.30
C SER A 41 -4.96 11.49 13.53
N ALA A 42 -4.49 11.96 12.37
CA ALA A 42 -5.23 12.88 11.52
C ALA A 42 -6.51 12.23 10.98
N PHE A 43 -6.44 10.99 10.48
CA PHE A 43 -7.59 10.26 9.96
C PHE A 43 -8.61 9.93 11.06
N ARG A 44 -8.14 9.60 12.28
CA ARG A 44 -9.01 9.31 13.43
C ARG A 44 -9.78 10.52 13.98
N ARG A 45 -9.44 11.74 13.54
CA ARG A 45 -10.09 13.00 13.95
C ARG A 45 -11.09 13.51 12.90
N LEU A 46 -11.24 12.80 11.78
CA LEU A 46 -12.30 13.04 10.80
C LEU A 46 -13.64 12.55 11.35
#